data_AF-F2UP20-F1
#
_entry.id   AF-F2UP20-F1
#
_cell.length_a   1.000
_cell.length_b   1.000
_cell.length_c   1.000
_cell.angle_alpha   90.00
_cell.angle_beta   90.00
_cell.angle_gamma   90.00
#
_symmetry.space_group_name_H-M   'P 1'
#
loop_
_entity.id
_entity.type
_entity.pdbx_description
1 polymer ?
#
loop_
_entity_poly.entity_id
_entity_poly.type
_entity_poly.pdbx_seq_one_letter_code
_entity_poly.pdbx_strand_id
1 'polypeptide(L)'
;MRIVFRLLALCALCSVAHAGYNSFNVYQPAVSYELETGKVHGAVGNVSFPINNANQEVTVALRFPRIPLPPNAHVTNCRLLFPTEMSGNATNETTVWIQTTTPTNATLLTTADNDITGRALLPQVSEWSIGEWEDWQTERTSQLFQLVQTMVDTPSWEKEDPIVFVIQLPPPPRPTPLPHTFVNDVGRRPHLRLEYIKLQNDIPGSGNMHVFVRFTSTTDGIALIVLFFIFAGATLAVAGFSHATRRRRQEKAKMTFNSKKHRASRMSIFSSGPNTTPNHPLFEWELPPSALVVRQEIGRGRYGRVYAGTARHLKDRGTVDVAIKVLNATENTTEHADFFEAAYTMHTFAFPEHINVLKLFGVVTNTHPFMIITELCECGSFQEVLLKAKAADSRPSAQTLLLSERIKLLADIARGMAFLSNQGFVHRYLAAKNCLVDGDLNAKVAGFDSAHWVVGKAEGTSCCGVL
;
A
#
# COMPACT_ATOMS: atom_id res chain seq x y z
N MET A 1 4.42 -25.47 -8.73
CA MET A 1 3.65 -24.33 -8.18
C MET A 1 4.27 -23.67 -6.95
N ARG A 2 4.55 -24.36 -5.82
CA ARG A 2 5.16 -23.74 -4.62
C ARG A 2 6.54 -23.11 -4.86
N ILE A 3 7.31 -23.66 -5.79
CA ILE A 3 8.63 -23.14 -6.19
C ILE A 3 8.49 -21.93 -7.13
N VAL A 4 7.51 -21.95 -8.04
CA VAL A 4 7.21 -20.84 -8.97
C VAL A 4 6.72 -19.61 -8.22
N PHE A 5 5.92 -19.78 -7.16
CA PHE A 5 5.48 -18.67 -6.32
C PHE A 5 6.63 -18.08 -5.48
N ARG A 6 7.56 -18.92 -5.00
CA ARG A 6 8.76 -18.47 -4.29
C ARG A 6 9.73 -17.75 -5.23
N LEU A 7 9.92 -18.26 -6.45
CA LEU A 7 10.79 -17.63 -7.46
C LEU A 7 10.18 -16.34 -8.03
N LEU A 8 8.88 -16.28 -8.29
CA LEU A 8 8.20 -15.05 -8.71
C LEU A 8 8.20 -14.01 -7.60
N ALA A 9 7.98 -14.42 -6.34
CA ALA A 9 8.10 -13.51 -5.21
C ALA A 9 9.54 -13.04 -5.01
N LEU A 10 10.56 -13.91 -5.15
CA LEU A 10 11.97 -13.51 -5.04
C LEU A 10 12.44 -12.64 -6.22
N CYS A 11 11.99 -12.91 -7.45
CA CYS A 11 12.29 -12.05 -8.61
C CYS A 11 11.56 -10.70 -8.50
N ALA A 12 10.29 -10.68 -8.08
CA ALA A 12 9.57 -9.44 -7.81
C ALA A 12 10.17 -8.68 -6.62
N LEU A 13 10.59 -9.37 -5.55
CA LEU A 13 11.26 -8.77 -4.40
C LEU A 13 12.64 -8.25 -4.76
N CYS A 14 13.43 -8.91 -5.62
CA CYS A 14 14.72 -8.38 -6.10
C CYS A 14 14.53 -7.17 -7.02
N SER A 15 13.52 -7.19 -7.89
CA SER A 15 13.23 -6.05 -8.79
C SER A 15 12.63 -4.86 -8.05
N VAL A 16 11.80 -5.08 -7.02
CA VAL A 16 11.18 -4.01 -6.21
C VAL A 16 12.13 -3.51 -5.11
N ALA A 17 12.96 -4.37 -4.51
CA ALA A 17 13.93 -3.94 -3.48
C ALA A 17 15.07 -3.08 -4.04
N HIS A 18 15.28 -3.06 -5.37
CA HIS A 18 16.21 -2.15 -6.05
C HIS A 18 15.54 -0.99 -6.80
N ALA A 19 14.22 -1.04 -6.99
CA ALA A 19 13.47 0.06 -7.62
C ALA A 19 12.99 1.01 -6.54
N GLY A 20 13.73 2.11 -6.33
CA GLY A 20 13.40 3.11 -5.33
C GLY A 20 11.95 3.58 -5.49
N TYR A 21 11.13 3.32 -4.47
CA TYR A 21 9.81 3.90 -4.33
C TYR A 21 9.96 5.34 -3.86
N ASN A 22 9.35 6.27 -4.59
CA ASN A 22 9.46 7.70 -4.36
C ASN A 22 8.06 8.29 -4.23
N SER A 23 7.90 9.23 -3.31
CA SER A 23 6.66 9.99 -3.13
C SER A 23 6.98 11.46 -2.94
N PHE A 24 6.18 12.34 -3.54
CA PHE A 24 6.32 13.78 -3.38
C PHE A 24 4.97 14.48 -3.57
N ASN A 25 4.89 15.70 -3.03
CA ASN A 25 3.77 16.61 -3.26
C ASN A 25 4.25 17.78 -4.12
N VAL A 26 3.46 18.17 -5.12
CA VAL A 26 3.68 19.37 -5.91
C VAL A 26 2.62 20.39 -5.51
N TYR A 27 3.09 21.50 -4.95
CA TYR A 27 2.25 22.59 -4.48
C TYR A 27 2.14 23.69 -5.55
N GLN A 28 1.16 24.58 -5.37
CA GLN A 28 1.00 25.82 -6.14
C GLN A 28 0.74 25.62 -7.65
N PRO A 29 -0.36 24.94 -8.05
CA PRO A 29 -0.78 24.95 -9.44
C PRO A 29 -1.20 26.36 -9.88
N ALA A 30 -1.00 26.67 -11.16
CA ALA A 30 -1.71 27.76 -11.82
C ALA A 30 -3.12 27.27 -12.19
N VAL A 31 -4.16 28.07 -11.88
CA VAL A 31 -5.56 27.70 -12.10
C VAL A 31 -6.21 28.71 -13.04
N SER A 32 -6.86 28.24 -14.10
CA SER A 32 -7.74 29.03 -14.96
C SER A 32 -9.06 28.31 -15.14
N TYR A 33 -10.13 29.04 -15.45
CA TYR A 33 -11.39 28.44 -15.87
C TYR A 33 -11.92 29.11 -17.13
N GLU A 34 -12.64 28.33 -17.93
CA GLU A 34 -13.25 28.73 -19.18
C GLU A 34 -14.75 28.46 -19.13
N LEU A 35 -15.53 29.45 -19.55
CA LEU A 35 -16.99 29.34 -19.69
C LEU A 35 -17.34 28.79 -21.08
N GLU A 36 -18.55 28.27 -21.26
CA GLU A 36 -19.08 27.82 -22.56
C GLU A 36 -18.91 28.84 -23.70
N THR A 37 -18.88 30.13 -23.39
CA THR A 37 -18.60 31.22 -24.36
C THR A 37 -17.17 31.23 -24.92
N GLY A 38 -16.28 30.38 -24.43
CA GLY A 38 -14.85 30.36 -24.75
C GLY A 38 -14.01 31.36 -23.96
N LYS A 39 -14.64 32.24 -23.17
CA LYS A 39 -13.94 33.27 -22.40
C LYS A 39 -13.20 32.66 -21.21
N VAL A 40 -11.90 32.94 -21.12
CA VAL A 40 -11.02 32.42 -20.06
C VAL A 40 -10.83 33.45 -18.95
N HIS A 41 -10.86 32.96 -17.71
CA HIS A 41 -10.70 33.72 -16.49
C HIS A 41 -9.60 33.09 -15.62
N GLY A 42 -8.77 33.91 -14.96
CA GLY A 42 -7.91 33.47 -13.85
C GLY A 42 -6.42 33.22 -14.11
N ALA A 43 -5.85 33.64 -15.25
CA ALA A 43 -4.51 33.22 -15.69
C ALA A 43 -3.29 33.41 -14.75
N VAL A 44 -3.37 34.19 -13.66
CA VAL A 44 -2.24 34.36 -12.72
C VAL A 44 -2.74 34.44 -11.28
N GLY A 45 -2.55 33.36 -10.52
CA GLY A 45 -2.67 33.39 -9.05
C GLY A 45 -4.09 33.34 -8.48
N ASN A 46 -5.13 33.18 -9.30
CA ASN A 46 -6.47 32.86 -8.79
C ASN A 46 -6.55 31.37 -8.44
N VAL A 47 -7.15 31.05 -7.29
CA VAL A 47 -7.06 29.71 -6.67
C VAL A 47 -8.44 29.14 -6.31
N SER A 48 -9.52 29.85 -6.60
CA SER A 48 -10.89 29.37 -6.35
C SER A 48 -11.49 28.73 -7.59
N PHE A 49 -12.13 27.58 -7.40
CA PHE A 49 -13.13 27.09 -8.34
C PHE A 49 -14.17 28.19 -8.60
N PRO A 50 -14.59 28.39 -9.86
CA PRO A 50 -15.59 29.40 -10.19
C PRO A 50 -16.94 29.06 -9.55
N ILE A 51 -17.57 30.07 -8.93
CA ILE A 51 -18.97 29.96 -8.52
C ILE A 51 -19.82 30.10 -9.79
N ASN A 52 -20.38 28.99 -10.24
CA ASN A 52 -21.18 28.95 -11.46
C ASN A 52 -22.60 29.48 -11.20
N ASN A 53 -22.75 30.81 -11.25
CA ASN A 53 -24.04 31.48 -11.08
C ASN A 53 -24.89 31.48 -12.37
N ALA A 54 -24.36 31.02 -13.50
CA ALA A 54 -24.94 31.24 -14.83
C ALA A 54 -25.57 29.99 -15.46
N ASN A 55 -25.61 28.85 -14.76
CA ASN A 55 -26.16 27.60 -15.29
C ASN A 55 -25.44 27.09 -16.56
N GLN A 56 -24.16 27.43 -16.70
CA GLN A 56 -23.34 27.13 -17.89
C GLN A 56 -22.38 25.99 -17.62
N GLU A 57 -21.87 25.33 -18.66
CA GLU A 57 -20.73 24.43 -18.49
C GLU A 57 -19.46 25.22 -18.19
N VAL A 58 -18.64 24.65 -17.31
CA VAL A 58 -17.38 25.27 -16.89
C VAL A 58 -16.26 24.25 -17.01
N THR A 59 -15.15 24.65 -17.64
CA THR A 59 -13.95 23.84 -17.73
C THR A 59 -12.84 24.51 -16.92
N VAL A 60 -12.24 23.79 -15.97
CA VAL A 60 -11.16 24.28 -15.11
C VAL A 60 -9.85 23.62 -15.49
N ALA A 61 -8.77 24.38 -15.62
CA ALA A 61 -7.43 23.88 -15.84
C ALA A 61 -6.53 24.10 -14.60
N LEU A 62 -5.84 23.05 -14.17
CA LEU A 62 -4.82 23.08 -13.11
C LEU A 62 -3.47 22.71 -13.71
N ARG A 63 -2.56 23.68 -13.83
CA ARG A 63 -1.21 23.48 -14.34
C ARG A 63 -0.19 23.40 -13.22
N PHE A 64 0.48 22.26 -13.11
CA PHE A 64 1.64 22.05 -12.23
C PHE A 64 2.93 22.22 -13.05
N PRO A 65 3.77 23.23 -12.76
CA PRO A 65 4.84 23.64 -13.66
C PRO A 65 6.10 22.78 -13.62
N ARG A 66 6.34 22.06 -12.52
CA ARG A 66 7.59 21.33 -12.24
C ARG A 66 7.29 20.02 -11.55
N ILE A 67 7.17 18.96 -12.34
CA ILE A 67 6.90 17.62 -11.81
C ILE A 67 8.22 16.83 -11.71
N PRO A 68 8.72 16.51 -10.49
CA PRO A 68 9.99 15.81 -10.31
C PRO A 68 9.90 14.31 -10.62
N LEU A 69 9.29 13.95 -11.75
CA LEU A 69 9.04 12.58 -12.19
C LEU A 69 9.96 12.26 -13.38
N PRO A 70 10.91 11.31 -13.23
CA PRO A 70 11.84 10.98 -14.31
C PRO A 70 11.15 10.22 -15.45
N PRO A 71 11.74 10.23 -16.67
CA PRO A 71 11.30 9.36 -17.75
C PRO A 71 11.37 7.89 -17.34
N ASN A 72 10.47 7.06 -17.88
CA ASN A 72 10.30 5.64 -17.54
C ASN A 72 9.91 5.37 -16.07
N ALA A 73 9.37 6.36 -15.36
CA ALA A 73 8.79 6.15 -14.05
C ALA A 73 7.46 5.39 -14.16
N HIS A 74 7.25 4.41 -13.28
CA HIS A 74 5.95 3.77 -13.13
C HIS A 74 5.17 4.45 -12.00
N VAL A 75 4.15 5.24 -12.35
CA VAL A 75 3.25 5.91 -11.42
C VAL A 75 2.35 4.88 -10.76
N THR A 76 2.34 4.85 -9.43
CA THR A 76 1.56 3.90 -8.63
C THR A 76 0.35 4.55 -7.96
N ASN A 77 0.43 5.85 -7.69
CA ASN A 77 -0.62 6.61 -7.03
C ASN A 77 -0.53 8.06 -7.51
N CYS A 78 -1.67 8.67 -7.79
CA CYS A 78 -1.74 10.08 -8.18
C CYS A 78 -3.11 10.63 -7.79
N ARG A 79 -3.14 11.69 -7.00
CA ARG A 79 -4.39 12.36 -6.58
C ARG A 79 -4.20 13.86 -6.50
N LEU A 80 -5.24 14.61 -6.87
CA LEU A 80 -5.35 16.02 -6.52
C LEU A 80 -6.00 16.12 -5.14
N LEU A 81 -5.44 16.98 -4.30
CA LEU A 81 -5.86 17.22 -2.94
C LEU A 81 -6.37 18.65 -2.84
N PHE A 82 -7.61 18.82 -2.39
CA PHE A 82 -8.33 20.08 -2.31
C PHE A 82 -8.66 20.40 -0.84
N PRO A 83 -7.85 21.22 -0.16
CA PRO A 83 -8.21 21.74 1.15
C PRO A 83 -9.46 22.63 1.04
N THR A 84 -10.50 22.32 1.82
CA THR A 84 -11.78 23.05 1.83
C THR A 84 -11.87 23.96 3.05
N GLU A 85 -12.49 25.13 2.90
CA GLU A 85 -12.74 26.06 4.00
C GLU A 85 -14.11 25.86 4.64
N MET A 86 -15.11 25.57 3.82
CA MET A 86 -16.50 25.41 4.20
C MET A 86 -17.02 24.06 3.73
N SER A 87 -17.97 23.53 4.46
CA SER A 87 -18.71 22.30 4.20
C SER A 87 -19.52 22.44 2.92
N GLY A 88 -19.49 21.38 2.14
CA GLY A 88 -20.33 21.23 0.97
C GLY A 88 -21.59 20.50 1.40
N ASN A 89 -22.70 21.23 1.53
CA ASN A 89 -24.01 20.61 1.75
C ASN A 89 -24.61 20.25 0.37
N ALA A 90 -24.12 19.17 -0.22
CA ALA A 90 -24.63 18.64 -1.48
C ALA A 90 -25.79 17.70 -1.18
N THR A 91 -27.05 18.13 -1.35
CA THR A 91 -28.19 17.18 -1.28
C THR A 91 -28.17 16.15 -2.41
N ASN A 92 -27.26 16.28 -3.40
CA ASN A 92 -27.04 15.37 -4.53
C ASN A 92 -25.53 15.31 -4.86
N GLU A 93 -25.01 14.10 -5.10
CA GLU A 93 -23.64 13.88 -5.60
C GLU A 93 -23.46 14.50 -7.01
N THR A 94 -22.32 15.13 -7.26
CA THR A 94 -21.96 15.68 -8.58
C THR A 94 -20.74 14.94 -9.13
N THR A 95 -20.87 14.35 -10.31
CA THR A 95 -19.73 13.75 -11.02
C THR A 95 -19.02 14.79 -11.87
N VAL A 96 -17.69 14.86 -11.75
CA VAL A 96 -16.82 15.65 -12.60
C VAL A 96 -15.85 14.75 -13.35
N TRP A 97 -15.42 15.19 -14.54
CA TRP A 97 -14.51 14.46 -15.40
C TRP A 97 -13.15 15.13 -15.45
N ILE A 98 -12.08 14.35 -15.25
CA ILE A 98 -10.70 14.83 -15.21
C ILE A 98 -9.92 14.19 -16.35
N GLN A 99 -9.24 15.02 -17.13
CA GLN A 99 -8.33 14.62 -18.19
C GLN A 99 -6.98 15.34 -18.06
N THR A 100 -5.99 14.90 -18.81
CA THR A 100 -4.69 15.58 -18.93
C THR A 100 -4.47 16.05 -20.36
N THR A 101 -3.76 17.16 -20.53
CA THR A 101 -3.33 17.60 -21.86
C THR A 101 -2.23 16.69 -22.39
N THR A 102 -2.04 16.70 -23.71
CA THR A 102 -0.81 16.17 -24.31
C THR A 102 0.43 16.94 -23.80
N PRO A 103 1.62 16.32 -23.73
CA PRO A 103 2.84 16.99 -23.27
C PRO A 103 3.16 18.28 -24.03
N THR A 104 2.93 18.29 -25.35
CA THR A 104 3.15 19.46 -26.22
C THR A 104 2.16 20.61 -25.96
N ASN A 105 1.02 20.33 -25.31
CA ASN A 105 -0.01 21.31 -24.96
C ASN A 105 -0.02 21.67 -23.46
N ALA A 106 0.97 21.25 -22.68
CA ALA A 106 1.13 21.62 -21.26
C ALA A 106 1.78 23.01 -21.06
N THR A 107 1.60 23.91 -22.02
CA THR A 107 2.11 25.30 -22.01
C THR A 107 1.47 26.13 -20.91
N LEU A 108 2.01 27.32 -20.62
CA LEU A 108 1.44 28.26 -19.65
C LEU A 108 -0.04 28.54 -19.97
N LEU A 109 -0.88 28.63 -18.93
CA LEU A 109 -2.28 29.02 -19.08
C LEU A 109 -2.33 30.51 -19.41
N THR A 110 -3.19 30.89 -20.36
CA THR A 110 -3.34 32.29 -20.79
C THR A 110 -4.77 32.79 -20.56
N THR A 111 -5.01 34.08 -20.79
CA THR A 111 -6.37 34.64 -20.83
C THR A 111 -6.94 34.71 -22.26
N ALA A 112 -6.31 34.03 -23.23
CA ALA A 112 -6.84 33.98 -24.59
C ALA A 112 -8.14 33.17 -24.61
N ASP A 113 -9.07 33.53 -25.48
CA ASP A 113 -10.30 32.77 -25.64
C ASP A 113 -9.99 31.36 -26.13
N ASN A 114 -10.67 30.37 -25.56
CA ASN A 114 -10.51 28.95 -25.83
C ASN A 114 -9.12 28.38 -25.46
N ASP A 115 -8.37 29.03 -24.56
CA ASP A 115 -7.05 28.54 -24.12
C ASP A 115 -7.13 27.16 -23.43
N ILE A 116 -8.23 26.81 -22.77
CA ILE A 116 -8.37 25.52 -22.07
C ILE A 116 -8.99 24.49 -23.01
N THR A 117 -10.14 24.82 -23.61
CA THR A 117 -10.88 23.89 -24.49
C THR A 117 -10.15 23.62 -25.82
N GLY A 118 -9.31 24.54 -26.27
CA GLY A 118 -8.48 24.40 -27.47
C GLY A 118 -7.24 23.50 -27.30
N ARG A 119 -6.93 23.05 -26.07
CA ARG A 119 -5.77 22.18 -25.82
C ARG A 119 -6.08 20.75 -26.21
N ALA A 120 -5.14 20.11 -26.90
CA ALA A 120 -5.25 18.69 -27.20
C ALA A 120 -5.17 17.85 -25.92
N LEU A 121 -6.25 17.11 -25.61
CA LEU A 121 -6.38 16.24 -24.44
C LEU A 121 -6.00 14.80 -24.76
N LEU A 122 -5.49 14.08 -23.75
CA LEU A 122 -5.31 12.65 -23.81
C LEU A 122 -6.67 11.93 -23.72
N PRO A 123 -6.83 10.75 -24.35
CA PRO A 123 -8.11 10.06 -24.45
C PRO A 123 -8.59 9.45 -23.13
N GLN A 124 -7.71 9.32 -22.14
CA GLN A 124 -8.07 8.77 -20.83
C GLN A 124 -8.82 9.82 -20.02
N VAL A 125 -9.93 9.40 -19.41
CA VAL A 125 -10.79 10.23 -18.54
C VAL A 125 -10.92 9.54 -17.19
N SER A 126 -10.79 10.30 -16.12
CA SER A 126 -11.07 9.84 -14.76
C SER A 126 -12.31 10.53 -14.21
N GLU A 127 -13.24 9.75 -13.67
CA GLU A 127 -14.45 10.28 -13.04
C GLU A 127 -14.22 10.47 -11.56
N TRP A 128 -14.71 11.60 -11.02
CA TRP A 128 -14.67 11.90 -9.61
C TRP A 128 -16.06 12.35 -9.14
N SER A 129 -16.68 11.55 -8.28
CA SER A 129 -17.94 11.93 -7.62
C SER A 129 -17.64 12.77 -6.38
N ILE A 130 -18.17 13.98 -6.36
CA ILE A 130 -18.06 14.92 -5.26
C ILE A 130 -19.38 14.84 -4.46
N GLY A 131 -19.27 14.39 -3.21
CA GLY A 131 -20.39 14.26 -2.26
C GLY A 131 -20.45 15.38 -1.23
N GLU A 132 -21.01 15.10 -0.06
CA GLU A 132 -20.96 16.01 1.09
C GLU A 132 -19.57 16.01 1.73
N TRP A 133 -19.14 17.17 2.24
CA TRP A 133 -17.90 17.29 3.03
C TRP A 133 -18.05 18.29 4.16
N GLU A 134 -17.22 18.14 5.20
CA GLU A 134 -17.22 19.01 6.37
C GLU A 134 -16.28 20.22 6.21
N ASP A 135 -16.52 21.27 7.00
CA ASP A 135 -15.62 22.41 7.08
C ASP A 135 -14.19 21.94 7.40
N TRP A 136 -13.17 22.54 6.77
CA TRP A 136 -11.75 22.28 7.05
C TRP A 136 -11.25 20.86 6.71
N GLN A 137 -11.95 20.11 5.87
CA GLN A 137 -11.46 18.82 5.35
C GLN A 137 -10.60 18.98 4.08
N THR A 138 -9.83 17.94 3.74
CA THR A 138 -9.10 17.88 2.47
C THR A 138 -9.75 16.84 1.58
N GLU A 139 -10.50 17.32 0.60
CA GLU A 139 -11.13 16.50 -0.42
C GLU A 139 -10.07 15.91 -1.35
N ARG A 140 -10.32 14.68 -1.81
CA ARG A 140 -9.38 13.93 -2.64
C ARG A 140 -10.09 13.42 -3.88
N THR A 141 -9.45 13.60 -5.03
CA THR A 141 -9.96 13.00 -6.27
C THR A 141 -9.88 11.47 -6.22
N SER A 142 -10.59 10.85 -7.16
CA SER A 142 -10.31 9.48 -7.60
C SER A 142 -8.84 9.34 -8.08
N GLN A 143 -8.42 8.09 -8.28
CA GLN A 143 -7.06 7.77 -8.68
C GLN A 143 -6.77 8.24 -10.12
N LEU A 144 -5.80 9.14 -10.27
CA LEU A 144 -5.39 9.74 -11.54
C LEU A 144 -4.13 9.12 -12.14
N PHE A 145 -3.61 8.03 -11.57
CA PHE A 145 -2.30 7.49 -11.97
C PHE A 145 -2.26 7.08 -13.44
N GLN A 146 -3.37 6.60 -14.01
CA GLN A 146 -3.46 6.21 -15.42
C GLN A 146 -3.31 7.43 -16.36
N LEU A 147 -3.87 8.58 -15.98
CA LEU A 147 -3.77 9.82 -16.74
C LEU A 147 -2.31 10.29 -16.81
N VAL A 148 -1.62 10.28 -15.66
CA VAL A 148 -0.22 10.70 -15.58
C VAL A 148 0.70 9.65 -16.20
N GLN A 149 0.44 8.35 -16.03
CA GLN A 149 1.23 7.29 -16.66
C GLN A 149 1.23 7.42 -18.18
N THR A 150 0.06 7.66 -18.80
CA THR A 150 -0.05 7.87 -20.24
C THR A 150 0.81 9.05 -20.72
N MET A 151 0.93 10.10 -19.90
CA MET A 151 1.77 11.26 -20.21
C MET A 151 3.26 10.94 -20.06
N VAL A 152 3.65 10.22 -19.01
CA VAL A 152 5.03 9.81 -18.73
C VAL A 152 5.56 8.79 -19.72
N ASP A 153 4.67 7.95 -20.27
CA ASP A 153 5.01 6.96 -21.29
C ASP A 153 5.25 7.60 -22.67
N THR A 154 4.97 8.90 -22.84
CA THR A 154 5.31 9.58 -24.08
C THR A 154 6.82 9.74 -24.23
N PRO A 155 7.39 9.48 -25.42
CA PRO A 155 8.84 9.58 -25.64
C PRO A 155 9.43 10.98 -25.39
N SER A 156 8.59 12.01 -25.39
CA SER A 156 8.96 13.40 -25.16
C SER A 156 9.00 13.80 -23.69
N TRP A 157 8.57 12.93 -22.76
CA TRP A 157 8.50 13.27 -21.34
C TRP A 157 9.89 13.38 -20.72
N GLU A 158 10.19 14.53 -20.13
CA GLU A 158 11.40 14.80 -19.37
C GLU A 158 11.09 15.09 -17.89
N LYS A 159 12.11 14.95 -17.04
CA LYS A 159 11.99 15.30 -15.62
C LYS A 159 11.76 16.81 -15.50
N GLU A 160 10.83 17.21 -14.62
CA GLU A 160 10.36 18.59 -14.42
C GLU A 160 9.35 19.08 -15.46
N ASP A 161 8.92 18.22 -16.39
CA ASP A 161 7.86 18.60 -17.33
C ASP A 161 6.55 18.97 -16.63
N PRO A 162 5.80 19.94 -17.18
CA PRO A 162 4.55 20.37 -16.59
C PRO A 162 3.41 19.39 -16.90
N ILE A 163 2.44 19.32 -15.99
CA ILE A 163 1.17 18.61 -16.22
C ILE A 163 0.04 19.61 -16.10
N VAL A 164 -0.88 19.57 -17.07
CA VAL A 164 -2.15 20.30 -17.01
C VAL A 164 -3.28 19.30 -16.86
N PHE A 165 -3.98 19.37 -15.74
CA PHE A 165 -5.25 18.66 -15.54
C PHE A 165 -6.39 19.55 -16.00
N VAL A 166 -7.29 19.01 -16.80
CA VAL A 166 -8.51 19.67 -17.26
C VAL A 166 -9.69 18.97 -16.59
N ILE A 167 -10.47 19.74 -15.84
CA ILE A 167 -11.62 19.29 -15.07
C ILE A 167 -12.87 19.88 -15.72
N GLN A 168 -13.73 19.02 -16.24
CA GLN A 168 -15.01 19.40 -16.82
C GLN A 168 -16.12 19.26 -15.79
N LEU A 169 -16.89 20.33 -15.63
CA LEU A 169 -17.99 20.41 -14.69
C LEU A 169 -19.31 20.46 -15.44
N PRO A 170 -20.28 19.58 -15.09
CA PRO A 170 -21.60 19.62 -15.70
C PRO A 170 -22.34 20.91 -15.32
N PRO A 171 -23.33 21.33 -16.12
CA PRO A 171 -24.17 22.47 -15.78
C PRO A 171 -24.97 22.15 -14.50
N PRO A 172 -25.00 23.05 -13.51
CA PRO A 172 -25.69 22.79 -12.25
C PRO A 172 -27.20 22.70 -12.44
N PRO A 173 -27.94 21.91 -11.63
CA PRO A 173 -29.36 22.15 -11.40
C PRO A 173 -29.62 23.14 -10.22
N ARG A 174 -28.60 23.41 -9.39
CA ARG A 174 -28.61 24.25 -8.17
C ARG A 174 -27.14 24.54 -7.76
N PRO A 175 -26.83 25.56 -6.93
CA PRO A 175 -25.45 25.94 -6.62
C PRO A 175 -24.65 24.72 -6.17
N THR A 176 -23.74 24.29 -7.04
CA THR A 176 -22.91 23.13 -6.81
C THR A 176 -21.99 23.46 -5.64
N PRO A 177 -21.89 22.56 -4.65
CA PRO A 177 -20.78 22.65 -3.72
C PRO A 177 -19.59 22.25 -4.58
N LEU A 178 -18.84 23.25 -5.03
CA LEU A 178 -17.47 23.06 -5.43
C LEU A 178 -16.63 23.26 -4.18
N PRO A 179 -15.54 22.51 -4.00
CA PRO A 179 -14.55 22.80 -2.97
C PRO A 179 -14.21 24.28 -3.06
N HIS A 180 -14.72 25.08 -2.12
CA HIS A 180 -14.32 26.47 -2.00
C HIS A 180 -12.88 26.45 -1.52
N THR A 181 -11.98 26.49 -2.48
CA THR A 181 -10.55 26.53 -2.24
C THR A 181 -10.13 27.96 -1.93
N PHE A 182 -9.25 28.08 -0.94
CA PHE A 182 -8.83 29.34 -0.37
C PHE A 182 -8.34 30.32 -1.46
N VAL A 183 -9.05 31.44 -1.60
CA VAL A 183 -8.60 32.56 -2.41
C VAL A 183 -7.45 33.22 -1.64
N ASN A 184 -6.25 33.18 -2.21
CA ASN A 184 -5.03 33.85 -1.71
C ASN A 184 -4.31 33.25 -0.49
N ASP A 185 -4.72 32.09 0.06
CA ASP A 185 -3.90 31.37 1.05
C ASP A 185 -2.92 30.40 0.35
N VAL A 186 -1.62 30.68 0.48
CA VAL A 186 -0.55 29.88 -0.15
C VAL A 186 -0.44 28.48 0.47
N GLY A 187 -0.81 28.32 1.75
CA GLY A 187 -0.68 27.07 2.49
C GLY A 187 -1.82 26.07 2.25
N ARG A 188 -2.91 26.49 1.62
CA ARG A 188 -4.14 25.70 1.47
C ARG A 188 -4.66 25.58 0.04
N ARG A 189 -3.75 25.74 -0.94
CA ARG A 189 -4.05 25.56 -2.37
C ARG A 189 -4.24 24.09 -2.73
N PRO A 190 -4.92 23.79 -3.86
CA PRO A 190 -4.88 22.46 -4.44
C PRO A 190 -3.43 22.00 -4.62
N HIS A 191 -3.15 20.75 -4.33
CA HIS A 191 -1.81 20.18 -4.54
C HIS A 191 -1.90 18.77 -5.11
N LEU A 192 -0.87 18.39 -5.86
CA LEU A 192 -0.76 17.08 -6.48
C LEU A 192 0.07 16.17 -5.58
N ARG A 193 -0.47 15.02 -5.20
CA ARG A 193 0.29 13.96 -4.53
C ARG A 193 0.57 12.85 -5.52
N LEU A 194 1.85 12.49 -5.67
CA LEU A 194 2.29 11.47 -6.62
C LEU A 194 3.24 10.48 -5.97
N GLU A 195 3.04 9.19 -6.26
CA GLU A 195 3.91 8.10 -5.82
C GLU A 195 4.30 7.25 -7.02
N TYR A 196 5.60 7.00 -7.20
CA TYR A 196 6.12 6.28 -8.37
C TYR A 196 7.29 5.37 -8.01
N ILE A 197 7.58 4.44 -8.92
CA ILE A 197 8.71 3.53 -8.85
C ILE A 197 9.68 3.91 -9.97
N LYS A 198 10.95 4.17 -9.62
CA LYS A 198 12.00 4.40 -10.61
C LYS A 198 12.53 3.06 -11.12
N LEU A 199 12.25 2.74 -12.38
CA LEU A 199 12.84 1.59 -13.05
C LEU A 199 14.30 1.91 -13.41
N GLN A 200 15.22 0.97 -13.20
CA GLN A 200 16.65 1.18 -13.42
C GLN A 200 16.96 1.23 -14.93
N ASN A 201 17.85 2.13 -15.34
CA ASN A 201 18.08 2.54 -16.74
C ASN A 201 18.61 1.45 -17.71
N ASP A 202 18.86 0.22 -17.25
CA ASP A 202 19.54 -0.82 -18.04
C ASP A 202 18.67 -2.04 -18.36
N ILE A 203 17.35 -1.92 -18.30
CA ILE A 203 16.45 -2.97 -18.84
C ILE A 203 15.96 -2.52 -20.22
N PRO A 204 16.48 -3.08 -21.32
CA PRO A 204 16.04 -2.71 -22.67
C PRO A 204 14.60 -3.18 -22.88
N GLY A 205 13.70 -2.23 -23.15
CA GLY A 205 12.30 -2.48 -23.51
C GLY A 205 11.28 -1.97 -22.47
N SER A 206 11.22 -0.65 -22.24
CA SER A 206 10.14 -0.01 -21.47
C SER A 206 8.91 0.35 -22.30
N GLY A 207 8.85 -0.03 -23.59
CA GLY A 207 7.64 0.08 -24.39
C GLY A 207 6.82 -1.19 -24.27
N ASN A 208 5.67 -1.11 -23.58
CA ASN A 208 4.71 -2.19 -23.37
C ASN A 208 5.17 -3.30 -22.41
N MET A 209 4.87 -3.13 -21.13
CA MET A 209 4.74 -4.25 -20.20
C MET A 209 3.44 -5.04 -20.51
N HIS A 210 3.30 -5.51 -21.75
CA HIS A 210 2.64 -6.79 -21.96
C HIS A 210 3.63 -7.84 -21.46
N VAL A 211 3.30 -8.52 -20.38
CA VAL A 211 3.96 -9.78 -20.03
C VAL A 211 3.57 -10.80 -21.11
N PHE A 212 4.17 -10.69 -22.29
CA PHE A 212 4.22 -11.78 -23.26
C PHE A 212 5.27 -12.76 -22.75
N VAL A 213 4.83 -13.78 -22.02
CA VAL A 213 5.57 -15.04 -21.96
C VAL A 213 5.51 -15.62 -23.37
N ARG A 214 6.38 -15.15 -24.27
CA ARG A 214 6.61 -15.78 -25.56
C ARG A 214 7.44 -17.02 -25.28
N PHE A 215 6.77 -18.17 -25.17
CA PHE A 215 7.43 -19.46 -25.23
C PHE A 215 8.16 -19.52 -26.58
N THR A 216 9.48 -19.44 -26.57
CA THR A 216 10.30 -19.65 -27.77
C THR A 216 10.08 -21.10 -28.21
N SER A 217 9.26 -21.29 -29.24
CA SER A 217 8.90 -22.59 -29.79
C SER A 217 9.98 -23.15 -30.71
N THR A 218 11.21 -23.24 -30.21
CA THR A 218 12.23 -24.06 -30.83
C THR A 218 12.69 -25.09 -29.81
N THR A 219 12.50 -26.36 -30.16
CA THR A 219 12.87 -27.54 -29.37
C THR A 219 14.30 -27.47 -28.83
N ASP A 220 15.19 -26.79 -29.56
CA ASP A 220 16.60 -26.65 -29.20
C ASP A 220 16.84 -25.61 -28.09
N GLY A 221 16.02 -24.56 -28.00
CA GLY A 221 16.11 -23.54 -26.95
C GLY A 221 15.64 -24.04 -25.59
N ILE A 222 14.56 -24.83 -25.57
CA ILE A 222 14.05 -25.45 -24.34
C ILE A 222 15.03 -26.51 -23.82
N ALA A 223 15.65 -27.28 -24.71
CA ALA A 223 16.64 -28.29 -24.33
C ALA A 223 17.86 -27.66 -23.63
N LEU A 224 18.39 -26.54 -24.16
CA LEU A 224 19.54 -25.85 -23.58
C LEU A 224 19.23 -25.21 -22.22
N ILE A 225 18.03 -24.63 -22.06
CA ILE A 225 17.60 -24.04 -20.79
C ILE A 225 17.41 -25.14 -19.73
N VAL A 226 16.79 -26.27 -20.10
CA VAL A 226 16.62 -27.43 -19.20
C VAL A 226 17.99 -28.01 -18.82
N LEU A 227 18.92 -28.14 -19.76
CA LEU A 227 20.28 -28.62 -19.49
C LEU A 227 21.00 -27.69 -18.52
N PHE A 228 20.93 -26.38 -18.74
CA PHE A 228 21.56 -25.38 -17.87
C PHE A 228 21.03 -25.47 -16.43
N PHE A 229 19.71 -25.61 -16.24
CA PHE A 229 19.12 -25.75 -14.91
C PHE A 229 19.46 -27.11 -14.24
N ILE A 230 19.63 -28.18 -15.02
CA ILE A 230 20.07 -29.48 -14.48
C ILE A 230 21.53 -29.39 -14.00
N PHE A 231 22.42 -28.78 -14.80
CA PHE A 231 23.83 -28.62 -14.42
C PHE A 231 24.02 -27.63 -13.27
N ALA A 232 23.29 -26.52 -13.25
CA ALA A 232 23.27 -25.57 -12.13
C ALA A 232 22.70 -26.21 -10.85
N GLY A 233 21.65 -27.03 -10.98
CA GLY A 233 21.07 -27.78 -9.86
C GLY A 233 22.02 -28.84 -9.29
N ALA A 234 22.73 -29.58 -10.16
CA ALA A 234 23.68 -30.60 -9.75
C ALA A 234 24.91 -29.99 -9.05
N THR A 235 25.45 -28.89 -9.57
CA THR A 235 26.58 -28.18 -8.96
C THR A 235 26.22 -27.57 -7.61
N LEU A 236 25.04 -26.95 -7.48
CA LEU A 236 24.53 -26.45 -6.20
C LEU A 236 24.20 -27.57 -5.21
N ALA A 237 23.77 -28.75 -5.68
CA ALA A 237 23.53 -29.90 -4.82
C ALA A 237 24.84 -30.49 -4.27
N VAL A 238 25.91 -30.57 -5.07
CA VAL A 238 27.22 -31.07 -4.64
C VAL A 238 27.92 -30.07 -3.70
N ALA A 239 27.88 -28.77 -4.03
CA ALA A 239 28.37 -27.70 -3.16
C ALA A 239 27.56 -27.62 -1.86
N GLY A 240 26.23 -27.73 -1.96
CA GLY A 240 25.30 -27.73 -0.85
C GLY A 240 25.44 -28.96 0.06
N PHE A 241 25.69 -30.14 -0.49
CA PHE A 241 25.91 -31.36 0.29
C PHE A 241 27.27 -31.34 1.01
N SER A 242 28.32 -30.86 0.34
CA SER A 242 29.66 -30.69 0.91
C SER A 242 29.68 -29.63 2.02
N HIS A 243 28.93 -28.53 1.83
CA HIS A 243 28.82 -27.47 2.83
C HIS A 243 27.86 -27.85 3.97
N ALA A 244 26.73 -28.52 3.69
CA ALA A 244 25.76 -28.95 4.69
C ALA A 244 26.29 -30.07 5.59
N THR A 245 27.13 -30.98 5.10
CA THR A 245 27.75 -32.03 5.93
C THR A 245 28.76 -31.47 6.92
N ARG A 246 29.56 -30.46 6.53
CA ARG A 246 30.44 -29.71 7.43
C ARG A 246 29.68 -28.80 8.42
N ARG A 247 28.65 -28.07 7.96
CA ARG A 247 27.82 -27.17 8.81
C ARG A 247 26.95 -27.93 9.81
N ARG A 248 26.32 -29.05 9.43
CA ARG A 248 25.40 -29.80 10.32
C ARG A 248 26.10 -30.39 11.54
N ARG A 249 27.40 -30.70 11.50
CA ARG A 249 28.15 -31.20 12.66
C ARG A 249 28.52 -30.10 13.65
N GLN A 250 28.83 -28.88 13.18
CA GLN A 250 29.23 -27.77 14.05
C GLN A 250 28.04 -26.91 14.52
N GLU A 251 26.99 -26.76 13.70
CA GLU A 251 25.82 -25.95 14.04
C GLU A 251 24.79 -26.71 14.88
N LYS A 252 24.66 -28.05 14.76
CA LYS A 252 23.75 -28.80 15.65
C LYS A 252 24.15 -28.72 17.12
N ALA A 253 25.45 -28.62 17.44
CA ALA A 253 25.95 -28.48 18.81
C ALA A 253 25.84 -27.03 19.32
N LYS A 254 26.06 -26.02 18.47
CA LYS A 254 25.96 -24.59 18.85
C LYS A 254 24.51 -24.09 18.88
N MET A 255 23.64 -24.55 17.98
CA MET A 255 22.22 -24.14 17.92
C MET A 255 21.38 -24.75 19.04
N THR A 256 21.61 -26.01 19.44
CA THR A 256 20.85 -26.60 20.57
C THR A 256 21.23 -25.98 21.91
N PHE A 257 22.48 -25.52 22.08
CA PHE A 257 22.93 -24.84 23.30
C PHE A 257 22.46 -23.38 23.37
N ASN A 258 22.60 -22.59 22.28
CA ASN A 258 22.12 -21.20 22.25
C ASN A 258 20.58 -21.09 22.20
N SER A 259 19.88 -22.02 21.54
CA SER A 259 18.42 -22.05 21.53
C SER A 259 17.86 -22.35 22.92
N LYS A 260 18.47 -23.28 23.68
CA LYS A 260 18.09 -23.55 25.08
C LYS A 260 18.39 -22.36 26.00
N LYS A 261 19.54 -21.69 25.82
CA LYS A 261 19.93 -20.50 26.60
C LYS A 261 18.99 -19.31 26.35
N HIS A 262 18.68 -18.97 25.09
CA HIS A 262 17.71 -17.92 24.77
C HIS A 262 16.28 -18.28 25.14
N ARG A 263 15.88 -19.57 25.05
CA ARG A 263 14.53 -20.02 25.43
C ARG A 263 14.30 -19.94 26.94
N ALA A 264 15.34 -20.16 27.75
CA ALA A 264 15.29 -20.00 29.21
C ALA A 264 15.15 -18.52 29.62
N SER A 265 15.88 -17.60 28.98
CA SER A 265 15.74 -16.15 29.22
C SER A 265 14.49 -15.52 28.58
N ARG A 266 13.91 -16.12 27.53
CA ARG A 266 12.61 -15.70 26.96
C ARG A 266 11.44 -15.97 27.91
N MET A 267 11.47 -17.09 28.63
CA MET A 267 10.49 -17.35 29.69
C MET A 267 10.62 -16.32 30.82
N SER A 268 11.81 -15.85 31.20
CA SER A 268 11.91 -14.90 32.31
C SER A 268 11.39 -13.49 32.01
N ILE A 269 11.38 -13.04 30.75
CA ILE A 269 10.90 -11.69 30.38
C ILE A 269 9.36 -11.64 30.23
N PHE A 270 8.73 -12.73 29.79
CA PHE A 270 7.30 -12.76 29.45
C PHE A 270 6.48 -13.85 30.20
N SER A 271 7.05 -14.53 31.20
CA SER A 271 6.30 -15.49 32.05
C SER A 271 5.52 -14.82 33.17
N SER A 272 6.04 -13.74 33.75
CA SER A 272 5.28 -12.88 34.64
C SER A 272 4.24 -12.14 33.81
N GLY A 273 2.97 -12.56 33.86
CA GLY A 273 1.86 -11.80 33.26
C GLY A 273 2.00 -10.33 33.65
N PRO A 274 1.94 -9.38 32.70
CA PRO A 274 2.21 -8.01 33.05
C PRO A 274 0.96 -7.46 33.73
N ASN A 275 1.05 -7.21 35.03
CA ASN A 275 0.53 -5.94 35.53
C ASN A 275 1.35 -4.89 34.78
N THR A 276 0.82 -4.37 33.67
CA THR A 276 1.55 -3.40 32.84
C THR A 276 1.89 -2.20 33.72
N THR A 277 3.11 -2.18 34.23
CA THR A 277 3.66 -1.00 34.89
C THR A 277 3.77 0.10 33.81
N PRO A 278 3.74 1.39 34.18
CA PRO A 278 3.87 2.49 33.21
C PRO A 278 5.10 2.39 32.30
N ASN A 279 6.09 1.58 32.66
CA ASN A 279 7.33 1.37 31.90
C ASN A 279 7.23 0.24 30.86
N HIS A 280 6.11 -0.49 30.77
CA HIS A 280 5.96 -1.58 29.79
C HIS A 280 5.63 -1.01 28.39
N PRO A 281 6.28 -1.46 27.30
CA PRO A 281 6.06 -0.91 25.95
C PRO A 281 4.62 -1.03 25.42
N LEU A 282 3.84 -1.98 25.95
CA LEU A 282 2.42 -2.15 25.60
C LEU A 282 1.46 -1.40 26.54
N PHE A 283 1.95 -0.65 27.54
CA PHE A 283 1.10 0.05 28.52
C PHE A 283 0.11 1.01 27.85
N GLU A 284 0.56 1.82 26.88
CA GLU A 284 -0.29 2.74 26.11
C GLU A 284 -1.21 2.05 25.09
N TRP A 285 -1.06 0.73 24.93
CA TRP A 285 -1.84 -0.10 24.02
C TRP A 285 -2.85 -0.99 24.75
N GLU A 286 -2.87 -0.94 26.08
CA GLU A 286 -3.82 -1.68 26.90
C GLU A 286 -5.22 -1.08 26.73
N LEU A 287 -6.20 -1.95 26.45
CA LEU A 287 -7.60 -1.57 26.30
C LEU A 287 -8.42 -2.10 27.47
N PRO A 288 -9.40 -1.33 27.98
CA PRO A 288 -10.35 -1.87 28.93
C PRO A 288 -11.24 -2.91 28.20
N PRO A 289 -11.50 -4.09 28.80
CA PRO A 289 -12.35 -5.11 28.17
C PRO A 289 -13.75 -4.59 27.77
N SER A 290 -14.28 -3.60 28.49
CA SER A 290 -15.56 -2.95 28.20
C SER A 290 -15.59 -2.15 26.88
N ALA A 291 -14.41 -1.77 26.35
CA ALA A 291 -14.29 -1.15 25.04
C ALA A 291 -14.50 -2.15 23.89
N LEU A 292 -14.43 -3.46 24.16
CA LEU A 292 -14.53 -4.51 23.15
C LEU A 292 -15.90 -5.18 23.16
N VAL A 293 -16.46 -5.38 21.98
CA VAL A 293 -17.66 -6.20 21.76
C VAL A 293 -17.27 -7.34 20.84
N VAL A 294 -17.16 -8.54 21.41
CA VAL A 294 -16.86 -9.77 20.68
C VAL A 294 -18.12 -10.24 19.95
N ARG A 295 -17.99 -10.56 18.67
CA ARG A 295 -19.07 -11.10 17.82
C ARG A 295 -18.79 -12.57 17.49
N GLN A 296 -18.72 -12.92 16.21
CA GLN A 296 -18.56 -14.29 15.73
C GLN A 296 -17.10 -14.74 15.69
N GLU A 297 -16.86 -16.04 15.88
CA GLU A 297 -15.56 -16.66 15.66
C GLU A 297 -15.25 -16.67 14.15
N ILE A 298 -14.11 -16.11 13.76
CA ILE A 298 -13.65 -16.03 12.35
C ILE A 298 -12.47 -16.94 12.05
N GLY A 299 -11.81 -17.48 13.08
CA GLY A 299 -10.70 -18.39 12.86
C GLY A 299 -10.17 -19.06 14.12
N ARG A 300 -9.42 -20.15 13.91
CA ARG A 300 -8.67 -20.85 14.96
C ARG A 300 -7.20 -20.81 14.61
N GLY A 301 -6.43 -20.09 15.41
CA GLY A 301 -4.98 -20.01 15.30
C GLY A 301 -4.28 -21.07 16.16
N ARG A 302 -2.95 -21.10 16.06
CA ARG A 302 -2.11 -21.98 16.89
C ARG A 302 -2.25 -21.73 18.38
N TYR A 303 -2.49 -20.48 18.77
CA TYR A 303 -2.46 -20.00 20.16
C TYR A 303 -3.86 -19.69 20.72
N GLY A 304 -4.92 -19.92 19.95
CA GLY A 304 -6.28 -19.62 20.41
C GLY A 304 -7.27 -19.31 19.30
N ARG A 305 -8.37 -18.68 19.68
CA ARG A 305 -9.48 -18.34 18.76
C ARG A 305 -9.40 -16.88 18.34
N VAL A 306 -9.83 -16.60 17.12
CA VAL A 306 -9.93 -15.25 16.59
C VAL A 306 -11.41 -14.96 16.36
N TYR A 307 -11.87 -13.83 16.87
CA TYR A 307 -13.24 -13.37 16.74
C TYR A 307 -13.27 -12.05 15.97
N ALA A 308 -14.28 -11.85 15.14
CA ALA A 308 -14.64 -10.51 14.71
C ALA A 308 -15.31 -9.78 15.88
N GLY A 309 -15.16 -8.46 15.95
CA GLY A 309 -15.76 -7.65 16.98
C GLY A 309 -15.73 -6.17 16.63
N THR A 310 -16.12 -5.34 17.59
CA THR A 310 -15.93 -3.88 17.51
C THR A 310 -15.16 -3.39 18.72
N ALA A 311 -14.35 -2.36 18.51
CA ALA A 311 -13.66 -1.65 19.57
C ALA A 311 -14.10 -0.18 19.57
N ARG A 312 -14.38 0.35 20.75
CA ARG A 312 -14.78 1.75 20.98
C ARG A 312 -13.62 2.56 21.53
N HIS A 313 -13.62 3.87 21.26
CA HIS A 313 -12.71 4.85 21.87
C HIS A 313 -11.21 4.56 21.61
N LEU A 314 -10.87 4.03 20.43
CA LEU A 314 -9.49 3.78 20.04
C LEU A 314 -8.84 5.07 19.52
N LYS A 315 -8.01 5.75 20.34
CA LYS A 315 -7.12 6.86 19.92
C LYS A 315 -7.79 7.84 18.93
N ASP A 316 -8.87 8.48 19.39
CA ASP A 316 -9.68 9.46 18.65
C ASP A 316 -10.49 8.92 17.46
N ARG A 317 -10.56 7.60 17.30
CA ARG A 317 -11.50 6.95 16.38
C ARG A 317 -12.78 6.56 17.13
N GLY A 318 -13.90 6.62 16.42
CA GLY A 318 -15.19 6.14 16.90
C GLY A 318 -15.20 4.62 17.10
N THR A 319 -16.32 3.97 16.76
CA THR A 319 -16.39 2.51 16.80
C THR A 319 -15.75 1.92 15.53
N VAL A 320 -14.82 0.99 15.67
CA VAL A 320 -14.10 0.36 14.55
C VAL A 320 -14.27 -1.16 14.61
N ASP A 321 -14.43 -1.81 13.45
CA ASP A 321 -14.42 -3.27 13.35
C ASP A 321 -12.99 -3.82 13.53
N VAL A 322 -12.87 -4.89 14.32
CA VAL A 322 -11.58 -5.43 14.76
C VAL A 322 -11.56 -6.95 14.73
N ALA A 323 -10.36 -7.52 14.61
CA ALA A 323 -10.10 -8.92 14.91
C ALA A 323 -9.53 -9.04 16.34
N ILE A 324 -10.17 -9.90 17.15
CA ILE A 324 -9.84 -10.13 18.55
C ILE A 324 -9.28 -11.55 18.69
N LYS A 325 -7.97 -11.66 18.82
CA LYS A 325 -7.28 -12.94 19.06
C LYS A 325 -7.21 -13.20 20.56
N VAL A 326 -7.92 -14.23 21.02
CA VAL A 326 -8.00 -14.63 22.43
C VAL A 326 -7.08 -15.82 22.67
N LEU A 327 -6.17 -15.70 23.63
CA LEU A 327 -5.26 -16.77 24.05
C LEU A 327 -6.02 -17.77 24.93
N ASN A 328 -5.94 -19.07 24.61
CA ASN A 328 -6.59 -20.13 25.41
C ASN A 328 -5.68 -20.71 26.51
N ALA A 329 -4.40 -20.34 26.52
CA ALA A 329 -3.40 -20.93 27.41
C ALA A 329 -3.39 -20.30 28.80
N THR A 330 -3.08 -21.09 29.82
CA THR A 330 -2.80 -20.62 31.17
C THR A 330 -1.49 -19.82 31.20
N GLU A 331 -1.33 -18.96 32.20
CA GLU A 331 -0.10 -18.19 32.47
C GLU A 331 1.14 -19.10 32.54
N ASN A 332 2.33 -18.55 32.25
CA ASN A 332 3.64 -19.23 32.27
C ASN A 332 3.88 -20.33 31.19
N THR A 333 3.05 -20.41 30.16
CA THR A 333 3.28 -21.32 29.02
C THR A 333 4.17 -20.70 27.95
N THR A 334 4.80 -21.52 27.10
CA THR A 334 5.51 -21.00 25.91
C THR A 334 4.57 -20.30 24.93
N GLU A 335 3.29 -20.68 24.92
CA GLU A 335 2.24 -20.07 24.11
C GLU A 335 1.91 -18.66 24.58
N HIS A 336 1.93 -18.44 25.91
CA HIS A 336 1.85 -17.11 26.50
C HIS A 336 3.00 -16.21 26.01
N ALA A 337 4.26 -16.65 26.16
CA ALA A 337 5.41 -15.85 25.73
C ALA A 337 5.38 -15.51 24.22
N ASP A 338 5.07 -16.47 23.35
CA ASP A 338 4.96 -16.24 21.90
C ASP A 338 3.82 -15.26 21.56
N PHE A 339 2.72 -15.27 22.31
CA PHE A 339 1.60 -14.35 22.13
C PHE A 339 2.00 -12.90 22.41
N PHE A 340 2.67 -12.65 23.54
CA PHE A 340 3.17 -11.31 23.89
C PHE A 340 4.26 -10.81 22.96
N GLU A 341 5.16 -11.69 22.49
CA GLU A 341 6.19 -11.33 21.51
C GLU A 341 5.57 -10.90 20.18
N ALA A 342 4.47 -11.54 19.76
CA ALA A 342 3.73 -11.13 18.57
C ALA A 342 3.16 -9.71 18.72
N ALA A 343 2.52 -9.42 19.86
CA ALA A 343 1.97 -8.11 20.17
C ALA A 343 3.06 -7.03 20.19
N TYR A 344 4.18 -7.31 20.87
CA TYR A 344 5.33 -6.41 20.93
C TYR A 344 5.92 -6.15 19.55
N THR A 345 6.05 -7.18 18.72
CA THR A 345 6.54 -7.05 17.35
C THR A 345 5.63 -6.15 16.52
N MET A 346 4.31 -6.36 16.57
CA MET A 346 3.37 -5.49 15.87
C MET A 346 3.41 -4.05 16.39
N HIS A 347 3.60 -3.86 17.70
CA HIS A 347 3.79 -2.55 18.31
C HIS A 347 5.00 -1.80 17.72
N THR A 348 6.14 -2.45 17.51
CA THR A 348 7.31 -1.77 16.92
C THR A 348 7.09 -1.26 15.49
N PHE A 349 6.08 -1.79 14.78
CA PHE A 349 5.69 -1.33 13.44
C PHE A 349 4.51 -0.35 13.47
N ALA A 350 4.03 0.02 14.66
CA ALA A 350 3.00 1.03 14.77
C ALA A 350 3.52 2.44 14.41
N PHE A 351 4.82 2.67 14.54
CA PHE A 351 5.45 3.95 14.25
C PHE A 351 6.84 3.75 13.61
N PRO A 352 7.00 3.97 12.29
CA PRO A 352 5.97 4.39 11.33
C PRO A 352 5.00 3.27 10.93
N GLU A 353 3.71 3.60 10.81
CA GLU A 353 2.69 2.68 10.31
C GLU A 353 2.84 2.44 8.80
N HIS A 354 2.52 1.22 8.32
CA HIS A 354 2.51 0.89 6.89
C HIS A 354 1.23 0.16 6.49
N ILE A 355 0.59 0.60 5.39
CA ILE A 355 -0.72 0.12 4.94
C ILE A 355 -0.79 -1.40 4.67
N ASN A 356 0.32 -1.97 4.18
CA ASN A 356 0.43 -3.41 3.88
C ASN A 356 1.07 -4.25 5.01
N VAL A 357 1.11 -3.74 6.23
CA VAL A 357 1.52 -4.49 7.43
C VAL A 357 0.34 -4.49 8.40
N LEU A 358 0.02 -5.66 8.97
CA LEU A 358 -1.14 -5.80 9.84
C LEU A 358 -1.03 -4.87 11.05
N LYS A 359 -2.02 -4.01 11.20
CA LYS A 359 -2.06 -3.01 12.26
C LYS A 359 -2.51 -3.59 13.60
N LEU A 360 -1.74 -3.28 14.65
CA LEU A 360 -2.16 -3.43 16.04
C LEU A 360 -3.05 -2.24 16.44
N PHE A 361 -4.18 -2.50 17.07
CA PHE A 361 -5.01 -1.48 17.71
C PHE A 361 -4.88 -1.47 19.22
N GLY A 362 -4.62 -2.63 19.83
CA GLY A 362 -4.37 -2.72 21.26
C GLY A 362 -4.27 -4.14 21.76
N VAL A 363 -4.13 -4.27 23.07
CA VAL A 363 -4.01 -5.54 23.79
C VAL A 363 -4.87 -5.51 25.05
N VAL A 364 -5.26 -6.68 25.53
CA VAL A 364 -5.83 -6.88 26.86
C VAL A 364 -4.94 -7.88 27.56
N THR A 365 -4.14 -7.39 28.50
CA THR A 365 -3.08 -8.16 29.15
C THR A 365 -3.15 -8.09 30.67
N ASN A 366 -3.87 -7.12 31.23
CA ASN A 366 -4.09 -6.98 32.67
C ASN A 366 -5.22 -7.88 33.20
N THR A 367 -6.09 -8.38 32.33
CA THR A 367 -7.25 -9.22 32.71
C THR A 367 -7.39 -10.43 31.80
N HIS A 368 -7.92 -11.52 32.35
CA HIS A 368 -8.30 -12.69 31.55
C HIS A 368 -9.65 -12.51 30.84
N PRO A 369 -9.80 -13.08 29.63
CA PRO A 369 -8.76 -13.78 28.87
C PRO A 369 -7.84 -12.78 28.14
N PHE A 370 -6.57 -13.14 27.92
CA PHE A 370 -5.63 -12.27 27.22
C PHE A 370 -6.00 -12.12 25.74
N MET A 371 -5.95 -10.89 25.23
CA MET A 371 -6.37 -10.56 23.86
C MET A 371 -5.36 -9.69 23.12
N ILE A 372 -5.25 -9.89 21.81
CA ILE A 372 -4.61 -8.97 20.87
C ILE A 372 -5.68 -8.49 19.89
N ILE A 373 -5.74 -7.18 19.70
CA ILE A 373 -6.74 -6.50 18.89
C ILE A 373 -6.02 -5.90 17.69
N THR A 374 -6.36 -6.39 16.49
CA THR A 374 -5.84 -5.89 15.21
C THR A 374 -6.95 -5.38 14.33
N GLU A 375 -6.59 -4.75 13.21
CA GLU A 375 -7.56 -4.51 12.14
C GLU A 375 -8.20 -5.82 11.65
N LEU A 376 -9.46 -5.72 11.25
CA LEU A 376 -10.21 -6.82 10.66
C LEU A 376 -9.85 -6.94 9.17
N CYS A 377 -9.66 -8.16 8.70
CA CYS A 377 -9.44 -8.46 7.28
C CYS A 377 -10.53 -9.44 6.83
N GLU A 378 -11.59 -8.90 6.24
CA GLU A 378 -12.86 -9.57 5.98
C GLU A 378 -12.74 -10.73 4.99
N CYS A 379 -11.80 -10.65 4.04
CA CYS A 379 -11.57 -11.69 3.06
C CYS A 379 -10.75 -12.88 3.61
N GLY A 380 -10.22 -12.75 4.83
CA GLY A 380 -9.45 -13.79 5.51
C GLY A 380 -8.02 -13.91 5.00
N SER A 381 -7.45 -15.11 5.08
CA SER A 381 -6.08 -15.32 4.61
C SER A 381 -5.99 -15.31 3.08
N PHE A 382 -4.87 -14.83 2.54
CA PHE A 382 -4.64 -14.86 1.10
C PHE A 382 -4.67 -16.30 0.56
N GLN A 383 -4.30 -17.30 1.37
CA GLN A 383 -4.51 -18.70 1.03
C GLN A 383 -6.00 -19.05 0.81
N GLU A 384 -6.89 -18.62 1.70
CA GLU A 384 -8.33 -18.85 1.56
C GLU A 384 -8.90 -18.14 0.34
N VAL A 385 -8.47 -16.89 0.08
CA VAL A 385 -8.87 -16.14 -1.13
C VAL A 385 -8.49 -16.91 -2.40
N LEU A 386 -7.27 -17.43 -2.47
CA LEU A 386 -6.82 -18.23 -3.62
C LEU A 386 -7.59 -19.55 -3.76
N LEU A 387 -7.93 -20.21 -2.65
CA LEU A 387 -8.70 -21.46 -2.66
C LEU A 387 -10.15 -21.23 -3.10
N LYS A 388 -10.78 -20.14 -2.63
CA LYS A 388 -12.13 -19.72 -3.06
C LYS A 388 -12.16 -19.43 -4.56
N ALA A 389 -11.17 -18.69 -5.07
CA ALA A 389 -11.06 -18.39 -6.50
C ALA A 389 -10.90 -19.67 -7.35
N LYS A 390 -10.09 -20.63 -6.89
CA LYS A 390 -9.91 -21.91 -7.60
C LYS A 390 -11.19 -22.76 -7.63
N ALA A 391 -11.97 -22.74 -6.55
CA ALA A 391 -13.26 -23.44 -6.50
C ALA A 391 -14.31 -22.76 -7.40
N ALA A 392 -14.24 -21.44 -7.55
CA ALA A 392 -15.07 -20.67 -8.46
C ALA A 392 -14.81 -20.98 -9.93
N ASP A 393 -13.56 -21.22 -10.33
CA ASP A 393 -13.24 -21.63 -11.71
C ASP A 393 -13.88 -22.98 -12.12
N SER A 394 -14.38 -23.76 -11.15
CA SER A 394 -15.10 -25.02 -11.38
C SER A 394 -16.63 -24.88 -11.35
N ARG A 395 -17.18 -23.68 -11.07
CA ARG A 395 -18.62 -23.38 -11.00
C ARG A 395 -18.90 -22.00 -11.62
N PRO A 396 -19.63 -21.90 -12.74
CA PRO A 396 -19.77 -20.67 -13.54
C PRO A 396 -20.49 -19.49 -12.85
N SER A 397 -20.86 -19.59 -11.57
CA SER A 397 -21.63 -18.58 -10.81
C SER A 397 -20.88 -17.96 -9.64
N ALA A 398 -19.58 -18.21 -9.48
CA ALA A 398 -18.77 -17.66 -8.39
C ALA A 398 -17.72 -16.68 -8.94
N GLN A 399 -17.50 -15.56 -8.23
CA GLN A 399 -16.53 -14.53 -8.62
C GLN A 399 -15.12 -15.14 -8.70
N THR A 400 -14.56 -15.19 -9.92
CA THR A 400 -13.16 -15.55 -10.16
C THR A 400 -12.28 -14.34 -9.84
N LEU A 401 -11.28 -14.54 -8.98
CA LEU A 401 -10.24 -13.54 -8.71
C LEU A 401 -9.42 -13.30 -9.99
N LEU A 402 -9.54 -12.10 -10.56
CA LEU A 402 -8.89 -11.68 -11.80
C LEU A 402 -7.36 -11.69 -11.66
N LEU A 403 -6.66 -11.78 -12.80
CA LEU A 403 -5.19 -11.72 -12.80
C LEU A 403 -4.69 -10.38 -12.24
N SER A 404 -5.35 -9.27 -12.56
CA SER A 404 -5.04 -7.93 -12.05
C SER A 404 -5.12 -7.86 -10.52
N GLU A 405 -6.15 -8.45 -9.92
CA GLU A 405 -6.33 -8.51 -8.46
C GLU A 405 -5.24 -9.35 -7.80
N ARG A 406 -4.85 -10.48 -8.42
CA ARG A 406 -3.73 -11.31 -7.94
C ARG A 406 -2.42 -10.53 -7.93
N ILE A 407 -2.17 -9.76 -8.98
CA ILE A 407 -0.97 -8.91 -9.10
C ILE A 407 -0.99 -7.82 -8.04
N LYS A 408 -2.14 -7.15 -7.82
CA LYS A 408 -2.33 -6.15 -6.76
C LYS A 408 -1.98 -6.72 -5.38
N LEU A 409 -2.59 -7.85 -5.01
CA LEU A 409 -2.35 -8.50 -3.71
C LEU A 409 -0.88 -8.91 -3.52
N LEU A 410 -0.22 -9.36 -4.58
CA LEU A 410 1.21 -9.67 -4.54
C LEU A 410 2.08 -8.42 -4.36
N ALA A 411 1.74 -7.32 -5.06
CA ALA A 411 2.44 -6.05 -4.94
C ALA A 411 2.31 -5.48 -3.53
N ASP A 412 1.13 -5.58 -2.93
CA ASP A 412 0.87 -5.19 -1.55
C ASP A 412 1.73 -5.98 -0.55
N ILE A 413 1.79 -7.31 -0.68
CA ILE A 413 2.65 -8.15 0.16
C ILE A 413 4.12 -7.74 0.00
N ALA A 414 4.57 -7.45 -1.23
CA ALA A 414 5.94 -7.03 -1.49
C ALA A 414 6.26 -5.67 -0.83
N ARG A 415 5.35 -4.70 -0.89
CA ARG A 415 5.48 -3.40 -0.20
C ARG A 415 5.60 -3.57 1.31
N GLY A 416 4.73 -4.39 1.91
CA GLY A 416 4.79 -4.70 3.35
C GLY A 416 6.12 -5.35 3.75
N MET A 417 6.62 -6.29 2.95
CA MET A 417 7.91 -6.93 3.20
C MET A 417 9.12 -6.00 3.01
N ALA A 418 9.06 -5.08 2.05
CA ALA A 418 10.08 -4.05 1.86
C ALA A 418 10.14 -3.11 3.07
N PHE A 419 8.98 -2.68 3.57
CA PHE A 419 8.89 -1.91 4.81
C PHE A 419 9.53 -2.65 5.99
N LEU A 420 9.13 -3.91 6.23
CA LEU A 420 9.68 -4.71 7.33
C LEU A 420 11.21 -4.87 7.22
N SER A 421 11.72 -5.12 6.01
CA SER A 421 13.16 -5.22 5.76
C SER A 421 13.88 -3.91 6.08
N ASN A 422 13.30 -2.76 5.73
CA ASN A 422 13.88 -1.45 6.04
C ASN A 422 13.90 -1.15 7.54
N GLN A 423 13.00 -1.75 8.33
CA GLN A 423 13.04 -1.72 9.79
C GLN A 423 14.04 -2.73 10.40
N GLY A 424 14.83 -3.42 9.57
CA GLY A 424 15.77 -4.47 10.02
C GLY A 424 15.08 -5.76 10.47
N PHE A 425 13.81 -5.95 10.11
CA PHE A 425 13.03 -7.10 10.52
C PHE A 425 12.99 -8.20 9.47
N VAL A 426 13.29 -9.44 9.89
CA VAL A 426 13.19 -10.62 9.02
C VAL A 426 12.01 -11.48 9.47
N HIS A 427 10.99 -11.54 8.63
CA HIS A 427 9.75 -12.27 8.94
C HIS A 427 9.96 -13.79 9.11
N ARG A 428 10.83 -14.40 8.28
CA ARG A 428 11.21 -15.84 8.25
C ARG A 428 10.11 -16.87 7.95
N TYR A 429 8.84 -16.46 8.03
CA TYR A 429 7.68 -17.34 7.84
C TYR A 429 6.67 -16.76 6.84
N LEU A 430 7.12 -15.95 5.88
CA LEU A 430 6.25 -15.42 4.85
C LEU A 430 5.63 -16.56 4.02
N ALA A 431 4.30 -16.60 3.99
CA ALA A 431 3.50 -17.56 3.24
C ALA A 431 2.09 -16.99 3.04
N ALA A 432 1.34 -17.47 2.05
CA ALA A 432 -0.01 -16.97 1.76
C ALA A 432 -0.99 -17.08 2.96
N LYS A 433 -0.78 -18.03 3.87
CA LYS A 433 -1.56 -18.15 5.11
C LYS A 433 -1.26 -17.08 6.16
N ASN A 434 -0.10 -16.43 6.03
CA ASN A 434 0.39 -15.36 6.91
C ASN A 434 0.25 -13.99 6.24
N CYS A 435 -0.54 -13.90 5.16
CA CYS A 435 -0.98 -12.63 4.58
C CYS A 435 -2.49 -12.60 4.70
N LEU A 436 -3.04 -11.47 5.14
CA LEU A 436 -4.47 -11.24 5.26
C LEU A 436 -4.94 -10.28 4.16
N VAL A 437 -6.22 -10.36 3.81
CA VAL A 437 -6.84 -9.52 2.78
C VAL A 437 -8.06 -8.82 3.36
N ASP A 438 -8.09 -7.49 3.27
CA ASP A 438 -9.23 -6.67 3.72
C ASP A 438 -10.38 -6.66 2.70
N GLY A 439 -11.51 -6.06 3.08
CA GLY A 439 -12.71 -5.94 2.24
C GLY A 439 -12.49 -5.18 0.92
N ASP A 440 -11.47 -4.33 0.85
CA ASP A 440 -11.09 -3.54 -0.34
C ASP A 440 -10.06 -4.26 -1.23
N LEU A 441 -9.84 -5.56 -1.00
CA LEU A 441 -8.84 -6.38 -1.69
C LEU A 441 -7.43 -5.80 -1.61
N ASN A 442 -7.01 -5.32 -0.45
CA ASN A 442 -5.61 -4.99 -0.17
C ASN A 442 -4.99 -6.08 0.72
N ALA A 443 -3.73 -6.42 0.43
CA ALA A 443 -3.03 -7.43 1.21
C ALA A 443 -2.18 -6.82 2.34
N LYS A 444 -2.15 -7.51 3.47
CA LYS A 444 -1.41 -7.13 4.68
C LYS A 444 -0.55 -8.29 5.16
N VAL A 445 0.73 -8.01 5.43
CA VAL A 445 1.66 -8.97 6.01
C VAL A 445 1.32 -9.16 7.50
N ALA A 446 1.10 -10.42 7.90
CA ALA A 446 0.64 -10.82 9.24
C ALA A 446 1.47 -12.01 9.77
N GLY A 447 1.02 -12.69 10.82
CA GLY A 447 1.68 -13.92 11.31
C GLY A 447 3.03 -13.67 11.99
N PHE A 448 3.09 -12.64 12.84
CA PHE A 448 4.28 -12.25 13.61
C PHE A 448 4.57 -13.14 14.83
N ASP A 449 3.70 -14.12 15.12
CA ASP A 449 3.80 -15.07 16.23
C ASP A 449 4.92 -16.13 16.06
N SER A 450 5.73 -16.04 15.01
CA SER A 450 6.94 -16.87 14.83
C SER A 450 8.14 -16.09 14.29
N ALA A 451 8.08 -14.75 14.23
CA ALA A 451 9.17 -13.94 13.69
C ALA A 451 10.23 -13.59 14.77
N HIS A 452 11.47 -13.28 14.37
CA HIS A 452 12.53 -12.85 15.32
C HIS A 452 13.31 -11.68 14.72
N TRP A 453 13.76 -10.79 15.61
CA TRP A 453 14.73 -9.75 15.34
C TRP A 453 16.11 -10.33 15.07
N VAL A 454 16.82 -9.81 14.07
CA VAL A 454 18.24 -10.09 13.87
C VAL A 454 19.01 -9.17 14.81
N VAL A 455 19.48 -9.70 15.94
CA VAL A 455 20.34 -8.95 16.85
C VAL A 455 21.74 -8.86 16.23
N GLY A 456 21.99 -7.80 15.47
CA GLY A 456 23.34 -7.39 15.09
C GLY A 456 23.95 -6.57 16.23
N LYS A 457 25.13 -6.97 16.71
CA LYS A 457 25.98 -6.09 17.53
C LYS A 457 26.18 -4.79 16.73
N ALA A 458 25.87 -3.65 17.34
CA ALA A 458 26.24 -2.35 16.81
C ALA A 458 27.76 -2.22 16.84
N GLU A 459 28.42 -2.51 15.73
CA GLU A 459 29.74 -1.97 15.42
C GLU A 459 29.81 -1.78 13.91
N GLY A 460 30.14 -0.55 13.50
CA GLY A 460 30.02 -0.10 12.12
C GLY A 460 30.84 -0.95 11.16
N THR A 461 30.18 -1.48 10.14
CA THR A 461 30.81 -1.75 8.86
C THR A 461 29.73 -1.71 7.78
N SER A 462 30.02 -0.98 6.71
CA SER A 462 29.32 -1.08 5.44
C SER A 462 29.34 -2.51 4.89
N CYS A 463 28.65 -2.70 3.76
CA CYS A 463 28.55 -3.88 2.89
C CYS A 463 27.17 -4.55 3.04
N CYS A 464 26.24 -4.43 2.10
CA CYS A 464 26.38 -4.94 0.72
C CYS A 464 27.01 -6.33 0.74
N GLY A 465 26.22 -7.33 1.15
CA GLY A 465 26.57 -8.74 1.10
C GLY A 465 25.48 -9.48 0.35
N VAL A 466 25.65 -9.58 -0.96
CA VAL A 466 24.91 -10.47 -1.85
C VAL A 466 24.95 -11.90 -1.28
N LEU A 467 23.78 -12.51 -1.09
CA LEU A 467 23.61 -13.97 -1.00
C LEU A 467 22.33 -14.40 -1.71
#